data_AF-A0A7W1K928-F1
#
_entry.id   AF-A0A7W1K928-F1
#
_cell.length_a   1.000
_cell.length_b   1.000
_cell.length_c   1.000
_cell.angle_alpha   90.00
_cell.angle_beta   90.00
_cell.angle_gamma   90.00
#
_symmetry.space_group_name_H-M   'P 1'
#
loop_
_entity.id
_entity.type
_entity.pdbx_description
1 polymer ?
#
loop_
_entity_poly.entity_id
_entity_poly.type
_entity_poly.pdbx_seq_one_letter_code
_entity_poly.pdbx_strand_id
1 'polypeptide(L)'
;MKKKLTLAITCGALLVVTPAALSYGGSYGGGSYGDSLRAASYINGDAGKNADVDPNSSCYRPDQYDMQAFSSAASGNPGNNNVHNDACFLDDRGNKVGKNIGATFQSRGTGYISACPDPDGAGPAIRILRDLDGDGRNDSCYQSSYQENPALAAGNFEYHARVNNTGMAGSQDVNWGMDRDADGRIDGRDDDSIKVDWSADGKSGGWSYGGW
;
A
#
# COMPACT_ATOMS: atom_id res chain seq x y z
N MET A 1 16.41 -52.59 33.53
CA MET A 1 16.15 -52.75 32.08
C MET A 1 15.44 -51.49 31.59
N LYS A 2 16.13 -50.61 30.85
CA LYS A 2 15.57 -49.35 30.32
C LYS A 2 15.21 -49.56 28.86
N LYS A 3 13.92 -49.60 28.53
CA LYS A 3 13.44 -49.69 27.14
C LYS A 3 13.61 -48.32 26.48
N LYS A 4 14.50 -48.25 25.49
CA LYS A 4 14.48 -47.20 24.46
C LYS A 4 13.43 -47.61 23.43
N LEU A 5 12.51 -46.72 23.07
CA LEU A 5 11.73 -46.89 21.85
C LEU A 5 11.71 -45.59 21.06
N THR A 6 12.19 -45.73 19.84
CA THR A 6 12.47 -44.78 18.77
C THR A 6 11.21 -44.05 18.32
N LEU A 7 11.26 -42.72 18.27
CA LEU A 7 10.26 -41.89 17.59
C LEU A 7 10.69 -41.76 16.12
N ALA A 8 9.94 -42.40 15.22
CA ALA A 8 10.07 -42.21 13.78
C ALA A 8 9.44 -40.87 13.40
N ILE A 9 10.27 -39.92 12.93
CA ILE A 9 9.80 -38.67 12.31
C ILE A 9 9.56 -39.00 10.84
N THR A 10 8.29 -39.26 10.50
CA THR A 10 7.84 -39.36 9.11
C THR A 10 7.91 -37.98 8.48
N CYS A 11 8.78 -37.82 7.48
CA CYS A 11 8.77 -36.71 6.54
C CYS A 11 7.45 -36.73 5.76
N GLY A 12 6.47 -35.95 6.21
CA GLY A 12 5.28 -35.61 5.44
C GLY A 12 5.61 -34.43 4.54
N ALA A 13 5.62 -34.67 3.23
CA ALA A 13 5.88 -33.66 2.21
C ALA A 13 5.03 -32.40 2.45
N LEU A 14 5.71 -31.25 2.55
CA LEU A 14 5.08 -29.95 2.43
C LEU A 14 4.53 -29.86 1.00
N LEU A 15 3.22 -30.05 0.86
CA LEU A 15 2.49 -29.63 -0.34
C LEU A 15 2.58 -28.10 -0.40
N VAL A 16 3.51 -27.61 -1.21
CA VAL A 16 3.52 -26.23 -1.68
C VAL A 16 2.28 -26.08 -2.55
N VAL A 17 1.17 -25.65 -1.94
CA VAL A 17 0.00 -25.23 -2.68
C VAL A 17 0.38 -23.90 -3.30
N THR A 18 0.82 -23.93 -4.56
CA THR A 18 0.83 -22.75 -5.42
C THR A 18 -0.61 -22.22 -5.45
N PRO A 19 -0.91 -20.98 -5.01
CA PRO A 19 -2.20 -20.40 -5.31
C PRO A 19 -2.26 -20.25 -6.82
N ALA A 20 -3.06 -21.10 -7.46
CA ALA A 20 -3.49 -20.88 -8.83
C ALA A 20 -4.08 -19.48 -8.89
N ALA A 21 -3.51 -18.63 -9.74
CA ALA A 21 -4.05 -17.32 -10.06
C ALA A 21 -5.46 -17.50 -10.64
N LEU A 22 -6.46 -17.43 -9.77
CA LEU A 22 -7.84 -17.27 -10.18
C LEU A 22 -7.96 -15.86 -10.76
N SER A 23 -7.93 -15.78 -12.10
CA SER A 23 -8.34 -14.61 -12.86
C SER A 23 -9.80 -14.31 -12.52
N TYR A 24 -10.05 -13.48 -11.50
CA TYR A 24 -11.38 -13.00 -11.17
C TYR A 24 -11.73 -11.85 -12.12
N GLY A 25 -12.18 -12.21 -13.33
CA GLY A 25 -12.66 -11.26 -14.34
C GLY A 25 -14.05 -10.74 -13.96
N GLY A 26 -14.12 -9.87 -12.97
CA GLY A 26 -15.25 -8.98 -12.73
C GLY A 26 -14.84 -7.58 -13.16
N SER A 27 -15.58 -6.93 -14.06
CA SER A 27 -15.34 -5.52 -14.38
C SER A 27 -15.85 -4.66 -13.23
N TYR A 28 -14.93 -3.97 -12.54
CA TYR A 28 -15.26 -3.05 -11.46
C TYR A 28 -15.33 -1.64 -12.04
N GLY A 29 -16.46 -1.36 -12.69
CA GLY A 29 -16.70 -0.10 -13.40
C GLY A 29 -18.19 0.21 -13.59
N GLY A 30 -19.05 -0.34 -12.72
CA GLY A 30 -20.52 -0.22 -12.83
C GLY A 30 -21.10 1.14 -12.46
N GLY A 31 -20.27 2.19 -12.36
CA GLY A 31 -20.71 3.56 -12.22
C GLY A 31 -20.32 4.34 -13.47
N SER A 32 -21.23 5.16 -14.00
CA SER A 32 -20.95 6.08 -15.10
C SER A 32 -20.07 7.24 -14.61
N TYR A 33 -18.89 6.92 -14.09
CA TYR A 33 -17.88 7.89 -13.75
C TYR A 33 -17.12 8.19 -15.05
N GLY A 34 -17.05 9.46 -15.44
CA GLY A 34 -16.42 9.86 -16.70
C GLY A 34 -14.98 9.37 -16.81
N ASP A 35 -14.44 9.37 -18.02
CA ASP A 35 -13.05 8.96 -18.31
C ASP A 35 -11.97 9.87 -17.66
N SER A 36 -12.37 10.80 -16.79
CA SER A 36 -11.56 11.87 -16.23
C SER A 36 -11.55 11.85 -14.69
N LEU A 37 -11.29 10.67 -14.10
CA LEU A 37 -11.01 10.60 -12.66
C LEU A 37 -9.51 10.72 -12.43
N ARG A 38 -9.12 11.63 -11.53
CA ARG A 38 -7.73 11.79 -11.09
C ARG A 38 -7.51 11.14 -9.74
N ALA A 39 -6.46 10.33 -9.61
CA ALA A 39 -5.98 9.94 -8.30
C ALA A 39 -5.45 11.16 -7.53
N ALA A 40 -5.65 11.14 -6.22
CA ALA A 40 -4.99 12.01 -5.26
C ALA A 40 -4.49 11.12 -4.13
N SER A 41 -3.18 10.88 -4.14
CA SER A 41 -2.47 10.06 -3.17
C SER A 41 -1.75 10.94 -2.17
N TYR A 42 -1.72 10.52 -0.91
CA TYR A 42 -1.09 11.25 0.17
C TYR A 42 -0.65 10.32 1.29
N ILE A 43 0.26 10.80 2.12
CA ILE A 43 0.71 10.12 3.32
C ILE A 43 -0.14 10.59 4.48
N ASN A 44 -0.72 9.63 5.21
CA ASN A 44 -1.48 9.89 6.41
C ASN A 44 -0.52 9.97 7.60
N GLY A 45 -0.53 11.10 8.32
CA GLY A 45 0.48 11.42 9.33
C GLY A 45 0.46 10.58 10.62
N ASP A 46 -0.39 9.54 10.72
CA ASP A 46 -0.42 8.50 11.76
C ASP A 46 0.05 8.97 13.16
N ALA A 47 -0.60 10.01 13.67
CA ALA A 47 -0.38 10.57 15.01
C ALA A 47 1.11 10.76 15.42
N GLY A 48 1.96 11.18 14.49
CA GLY A 48 3.37 11.51 14.74
C GLY A 48 4.36 10.37 14.51
N LYS A 49 3.95 9.28 13.85
CA LYS A 49 4.88 8.27 13.31
C LYS A 49 5.62 8.75 12.05
N ASN A 50 5.06 9.71 11.34
CA ASN A 50 5.61 10.30 10.12
C ASN A 50 5.93 11.76 10.43
N ALA A 51 7.15 12.02 10.90
CA ALA A 51 7.48 13.27 11.60
C ALA A 51 7.48 14.50 10.67
N ASP A 52 7.73 14.30 9.38
CA ASP A 52 7.75 15.35 8.36
C ASP A 52 6.46 15.47 7.55
N VAL A 53 5.48 14.59 7.79
CA VAL A 53 4.17 14.64 7.13
C VAL A 53 3.27 15.68 7.78
N ASP A 54 2.63 16.51 6.96
CA ASP A 54 1.61 17.47 7.37
C ASP A 54 0.48 16.74 8.13
N PRO A 55 0.18 17.12 9.40
CA PRO A 55 -0.91 16.51 10.16
C PRO A 55 -2.31 16.70 9.55
N ASN A 56 -2.46 17.60 8.58
CA ASN A 56 -3.70 17.78 7.81
C ASN A 56 -3.55 17.35 6.34
N SER A 57 -2.55 16.51 6.06
CA SER A 57 -2.43 15.80 4.79
C SER A 57 -3.73 15.07 4.48
N SER A 58 -4.22 15.25 3.25
CA SER A 58 -5.48 14.70 2.79
C SER A 58 -5.53 14.70 1.27
N CYS A 59 -6.53 14.04 0.70
CA CYS A 59 -6.88 14.12 -0.71
C CYS A 59 -6.88 15.52 -1.36
N TYR A 60 -7.26 16.55 -0.60
CA TYR A 60 -7.36 17.92 -1.12
C TYR A 60 -6.11 18.76 -0.83
N ARG A 61 -5.29 18.31 0.11
CA ARG A 61 -4.00 18.89 0.46
C ARG A 61 -2.99 17.75 0.66
N PRO A 62 -2.59 17.09 -0.43
CA PRO A 62 -1.80 15.89 -0.32
C PRO A 62 -0.39 16.25 0.13
N ASP A 63 0.07 15.63 1.22
CA ASP A 63 1.49 15.52 1.48
C ASP A 63 1.97 14.21 0.89
N GLN A 64 2.91 14.29 -0.06
CA GLN A 64 3.32 13.16 -0.89
C GLN A 64 4.73 12.68 -0.60
N TYR A 65 5.34 13.21 0.47
CA TYR A 65 6.71 12.89 0.80
C TYR A 65 6.85 12.62 2.30
N ASP A 66 7.60 11.57 2.65
CA ASP A 66 7.95 11.24 4.02
C ASP A 66 9.39 10.72 4.07
N MET A 67 10.14 11.21 5.04
CA MET A 67 11.46 10.73 5.40
C MET A 67 11.33 9.85 6.63
N GLN A 68 11.27 8.54 6.41
CA GLN A 68 10.94 7.58 7.44
C GLN A 68 12.17 6.82 7.92
N ALA A 69 12.22 6.54 9.23
CA ALA A 69 13.24 5.66 9.77
C ALA A 69 12.95 4.22 9.32
N PHE A 70 13.93 3.49 8.79
CA PHE A 70 13.70 2.09 8.44
C PHE A 70 13.29 1.27 9.66
N SER A 71 12.46 0.25 9.45
CA SER A 71 12.13 -0.70 10.52
C SER A 71 13.35 -1.56 10.87
N SER A 72 13.51 -1.95 12.14
CA SER A 72 14.59 -2.84 12.52
C SER A 72 14.39 -4.23 11.92
N ALA A 73 15.42 -4.76 11.25
CA ALA A 73 15.36 -6.11 10.64
C ALA A 73 15.11 -7.23 11.68
N ALA A 74 15.39 -6.97 12.96
CA ALA A 74 15.31 -7.92 14.05
C ALA A 74 13.91 -8.11 14.65
N SER A 75 12.92 -7.25 14.34
CA SER A 75 11.64 -7.29 15.07
C SER A 75 10.72 -8.43 14.64
N GLY A 76 10.95 -9.10 13.51
CA GLY A 76 10.01 -10.08 12.94
C GLY A 76 8.59 -9.53 12.73
N ASN A 77 8.42 -8.22 12.94
CA ASN A 77 7.16 -7.53 13.00
C ASN A 77 7.38 -6.16 12.34
N PRO A 78 7.14 -6.07 11.03
CA PRO A 78 7.40 -4.87 10.25
C PRO A 78 6.30 -3.82 10.45
N GLY A 79 5.98 -3.47 11.69
CA GLY A 79 4.86 -2.58 12.01
C GLY A 79 5.25 -1.26 12.67
N ASN A 80 6.53 -1.04 13.01
CA ASN A 80 6.89 0.08 13.87
C ASN A 80 7.04 1.40 13.11
N ASN A 81 7.64 1.36 11.91
CA ASN A 81 7.88 2.53 11.07
C ASN A 81 7.31 2.32 9.66
N ASN A 82 6.06 1.84 9.57
CA ASN A 82 5.39 1.77 8.28
C ASN A 82 4.82 3.14 7.91
N VAL A 83 4.67 3.38 6.61
CA VAL A 83 4.03 4.58 6.09
C VAL A 83 2.61 4.22 5.70
N HIS A 84 1.65 4.87 6.34
CA HIS A 84 0.24 4.82 5.97
C HIS A 84 0.03 5.74 4.78
N ASN A 85 -0.34 5.17 3.64
CA ASN A 85 -0.65 5.94 2.45
C ASN A 85 -2.08 5.71 2.04
N ASP A 86 -2.69 6.82 1.64
CA ASP A 86 -4.09 6.89 1.32
C ASP A 86 -4.25 7.45 -0.09
N ALA A 87 -5.36 7.11 -0.73
CA ALA A 87 -5.73 7.72 -1.99
C ALA A 87 -7.23 7.90 -2.11
N CYS A 88 -7.63 8.84 -2.97
CA CYS A 88 -9.00 8.97 -3.45
C CYS A 88 -9.01 9.32 -4.92
N PHE A 89 -10.19 9.20 -5.54
CA PHE A 89 -10.40 9.59 -6.93
C PHE A 89 -11.28 10.82 -6.97
N LEU A 90 -10.84 11.84 -7.69
CA LEU A 90 -11.53 13.11 -7.84
C LEU A 90 -12.09 13.23 -9.27
N ASP A 91 -13.32 13.73 -9.39
CA ASP A 91 -13.88 14.12 -10.69
C ASP A 91 -13.26 15.45 -11.20
N ASP A 92 -13.62 15.86 -12.41
CA ASP A 92 -13.19 17.14 -13.01
C ASP A 92 -13.54 18.39 -12.20
N ARG A 93 -14.47 18.27 -11.24
CA ARG A 93 -14.90 19.36 -10.35
C ARG A 93 -14.19 19.28 -8.99
N GLY A 94 -13.30 18.33 -8.81
CA GLY A 94 -12.55 18.10 -7.58
C GLY A 94 -13.36 17.38 -6.49
N ASN A 95 -14.48 16.74 -6.80
CA ASN A 95 -15.26 15.97 -5.81
C ASN A 95 -14.75 14.53 -5.73
N LYS A 96 -14.65 13.99 -4.51
CA LYS A 96 -14.41 12.56 -4.30
C LYS A 96 -15.50 11.72 -4.95
N VAL A 97 -15.08 10.72 -5.72
CA VAL A 97 -15.95 9.79 -6.43
C VAL A 97 -15.97 8.45 -5.69
N GLY A 98 -17.18 7.91 -5.54
CA GLY A 98 -17.50 6.86 -4.58
C GLY A 98 -17.34 5.42 -5.05
N LYS A 99 -18.23 4.57 -4.56
CA LYS A 99 -18.11 3.10 -4.50
C LYS A 99 -17.88 2.43 -5.86
N ASN A 100 -17.30 1.23 -5.81
CA ASN A 100 -17.07 0.32 -6.93
C ASN A 100 -16.13 0.86 -8.02
N ILE A 101 -15.18 1.71 -7.62
CA ILE A 101 -14.03 2.04 -8.45
C ILE A 101 -12.95 1.02 -8.10
N GLY A 102 -12.53 0.24 -9.09
CA GLY A 102 -11.34 -0.58 -8.95
C GLY A 102 -10.10 0.30 -8.92
N ALA A 103 -9.27 0.13 -7.90
CA ALA A 103 -8.05 0.90 -7.70
C ALA A 103 -6.88 -0.01 -7.38
N THR A 104 -5.71 0.32 -7.89
CA THR A 104 -4.48 -0.38 -7.56
C THR A 104 -3.47 0.61 -7.02
N PHE A 105 -2.74 0.18 -5.98
CA PHE A 105 -1.47 0.79 -5.65
C PHE A 105 -0.32 -0.12 -6.03
N GLN A 106 0.72 0.46 -6.59
CA GLN A 106 1.97 -0.19 -6.94
C GLN A 106 3.09 0.39 -6.11
N SER A 107 3.90 -0.47 -5.51
CA SER A 107 5.06 -0.08 -4.75
C SER A 107 6.34 -0.53 -5.45
N ARG A 108 7.32 0.37 -5.53
CA ARG A 108 8.62 0.09 -6.17
C ARG A 108 9.77 0.66 -5.34
N GLY A 109 10.95 0.08 -5.45
CA GLY A 109 12.16 0.54 -4.76
C GLY A 109 12.58 -0.36 -3.59
N THR A 110 13.11 0.24 -2.52
CA THR A 110 13.75 -0.52 -1.42
C THR A 110 12.77 -1.15 -0.43
N GLY A 111 11.50 -0.72 -0.42
CA GLY A 111 10.48 -1.26 0.48
C GLY A 111 9.61 -2.36 -0.11
N TYR A 112 8.52 -2.68 0.59
CA TYR A 112 7.50 -3.66 0.21
C TYR A 112 6.13 -3.28 0.77
N ILE A 113 5.09 -3.93 0.25
CA ILE A 113 3.72 -3.81 0.74
C ILE A 113 3.57 -4.57 2.06
N SER A 114 3.36 -3.85 3.15
CA SER A 114 3.18 -4.43 4.49
C SER A 114 1.71 -4.69 4.84
N ALA A 115 0.76 -3.97 4.22
CA ALA A 115 -0.67 -4.24 4.34
C ALA A 115 -1.44 -3.83 3.08
N CYS A 116 -2.44 -4.65 2.73
CA CYS A 116 -3.47 -4.32 1.74
C CYS A 116 -4.77 -5.08 2.08
N PRO A 117 -5.90 -4.41 2.36
CA PRO A 117 -6.00 -3.03 2.85
C PRO A 117 -5.31 -2.91 4.22
N ASP A 118 -5.30 -1.69 4.77
CA ASP A 118 -5.02 -1.47 6.19
C ASP A 118 -6.08 -2.17 7.10
N PRO A 119 -5.71 -2.83 8.22
CA PRO A 119 -6.63 -3.46 9.18
C PRO A 119 -7.66 -2.57 9.92
N ASP A 120 -7.71 -1.25 9.71
CA ASP A 120 -8.48 -0.31 10.54
C ASP A 120 -10.03 -0.35 10.36
N GLY A 121 -10.60 -1.37 9.69
CA GLY A 121 -12.05 -1.54 9.57
C GLY A 121 -12.55 -2.46 8.44
N ALA A 122 -13.79 -2.25 8.00
CA ALA A 122 -14.40 -2.99 6.89
C ALA A 122 -13.84 -2.48 5.54
N GLY A 123 -12.70 -3.07 5.11
CA GLY A 123 -11.97 -2.72 3.89
C GLY A 123 -12.71 -3.03 2.57
N PRO A 124 -12.02 -3.02 1.41
CA PRO A 124 -12.62 -3.30 0.11
C PRO A 124 -13.39 -4.62 0.10
N ALA A 125 -14.42 -4.68 -0.73
CA ALA A 125 -15.14 -5.93 -0.97
C ALA A 125 -14.20 -7.06 -1.44
N ILE A 126 -13.21 -6.71 -2.26
CA ILE A 126 -12.20 -7.63 -2.80
C ILE A 126 -10.83 -6.95 -2.82
N ARG A 127 -9.79 -7.70 -2.42
CA ARG A 127 -8.39 -7.29 -2.52
C ARG A 127 -7.55 -8.37 -3.21
N ILE A 128 -6.57 -7.97 -4.03
CA ILE A 128 -5.68 -8.92 -4.72
C ILE A 128 -4.25 -8.38 -4.69
N LEU A 129 -3.36 -9.08 -4.01
CA LEU A 129 -1.92 -8.82 -4.03
C LEU A 129 -1.27 -9.52 -5.23
N ARG A 130 -0.30 -8.87 -5.86
CA ARG A 130 0.47 -9.46 -6.97
C ARG A 130 1.95 -9.13 -6.86
N ASP A 131 2.74 -10.14 -7.18
CA ASP A 131 4.15 -10.06 -7.55
C ASP A 131 4.20 -9.82 -9.07
N LEU A 132 4.60 -8.62 -9.48
CA LEU A 132 4.57 -8.21 -10.89
C LEU A 132 5.87 -8.52 -11.61
N ASP A 133 6.98 -8.66 -10.88
CA ASP A 133 8.31 -8.90 -11.46
C ASP A 133 8.90 -10.29 -11.18
N GLY A 134 8.23 -11.09 -10.34
CA GLY A 134 8.57 -12.47 -10.02
C GLY A 134 9.66 -12.63 -8.96
N ASP A 135 9.97 -11.58 -8.19
CA ASP A 135 11.04 -11.62 -7.19
C ASP A 135 10.63 -12.27 -5.85
N GLY A 136 9.35 -12.65 -5.72
CA GLY A 136 8.77 -13.26 -4.52
C GLY A 136 8.16 -12.26 -3.53
N ARG A 137 8.14 -10.96 -3.85
CA ARG A 137 7.45 -9.91 -3.08
C ARG A 137 6.26 -9.40 -3.87
N ASN A 138 5.24 -8.93 -3.15
CA ASN A 138 4.11 -8.28 -3.82
C ASN A 138 4.48 -6.83 -4.11
N ASP A 139 4.35 -6.43 -5.37
CA ASP A 139 4.60 -5.08 -5.88
C ASP A 139 3.32 -4.29 -6.09
N SER A 140 2.18 -4.98 -6.16
CA SER A 140 0.90 -4.30 -6.30
C SER A 140 -0.19 -4.90 -5.44
N CYS A 141 -1.18 -4.07 -5.15
CA CYS A 141 -2.44 -4.53 -4.63
C CYS A 141 -3.63 -3.82 -5.27
N TYR A 142 -4.52 -4.62 -5.82
CA TYR A 142 -5.82 -4.21 -6.26
C TYR A 142 -6.82 -4.16 -5.09
N GLN A 143 -7.68 -3.14 -5.10
CA GLN A 143 -8.77 -2.90 -4.17
C GLN A 143 -10.05 -2.56 -4.97
N SER A 144 -11.11 -3.34 -4.79
CA SER A 144 -12.34 -3.17 -5.58
C SER A 144 -13.23 -2.01 -5.13
N SER A 145 -12.91 -1.37 -4.01
CA SER A 145 -13.59 -0.20 -3.44
C SER A 145 -12.77 0.37 -2.29
N TYR A 146 -13.11 1.56 -1.82
CA TYR A 146 -12.55 2.17 -0.62
C TYR A 146 -13.09 1.51 0.67
N GLN A 147 -12.49 1.82 1.83
CA GLN A 147 -12.96 1.34 3.14
C GLN A 147 -14.18 2.12 3.65
N GLU A 148 -15.29 1.44 3.95
CA GLU A 148 -16.44 2.10 4.57
C GLU A 148 -16.21 2.26 6.07
N ASN A 149 -15.89 3.48 6.51
CA ASN A 149 -15.81 3.81 7.93
C ASN A 149 -17.04 4.62 8.37
N PRO A 150 -17.98 4.03 9.13
CA PRO A 150 -19.17 4.75 9.61
C PRO A 150 -18.86 5.86 10.62
N ALA A 151 -17.64 5.91 11.17
CA ALA A 151 -17.16 7.00 12.02
C ALA A 151 -16.62 8.20 11.22
N LEU A 152 -16.36 8.05 9.92
CA LEU A 152 -15.98 9.15 9.04
C LEU A 152 -17.23 9.80 8.42
N ALA A 153 -17.13 11.08 8.09
CA ALA A 153 -18.23 11.79 7.44
C ALA A 153 -18.64 11.11 6.13
N ALA A 154 -19.95 11.06 5.84
CA ALA A 154 -20.45 10.54 4.58
C ALA A 154 -19.78 11.27 3.40
N GLY A 155 -19.22 10.52 2.45
CA GLY A 155 -18.45 11.06 1.32
C GLY A 155 -16.93 10.98 1.49
N ASN A 156 -16.41 10.43 2.60
CA ASN A 156 -14.99 10.15 2.72
C ASN A 156 -14.62 8.81 2.06
N PHE A 157 -14.35 8.86 0.75
CA PHE A 157 -14.01 7.71 -0.07
C PHE A 157 -12.49 7.57 -0.21
N GLU A 158 -11.87 6.88 0.74
CA GLU A 158 -10.40 6.74 0.84
C GLU A 158 -9.97 5.27 0.81
N TYR A 159 -9.04 4.99 -0.10
CA TYR A 159 -8.29 3.75 -0.18
C TYR A 159 -7.10 3.85 0.76
N HIS A 160 -6.77 2.75 1.43
CA HIS A 160 -5.73 2.72 2.45
C HIS A 160 -4.75 1.59 2.17
N ALA A 161 -3.46 1.86 2.33
CA ALA A 161 -2.42 0.86 2.32
C ALA A 161 -1.23 1.24 3.19
N ARG A 162 -0.38 0.24 3.47
CA ARG A 162 0.85 0.46 4.24
C ARG A 162 2.06 -0.11 3.56
N VAL A 163 3.13 0.68 3.48
CA VAL A 163 4.44 0.24 3.01
C VAL A 163 5.49 0.27 4.10
N ASN A 164 6.50 -0.58 3.98
CA ASN A 164 7.63 -0.64 4.92
C ASN A 164 8.92 -1.07 4.22
N ASN A 165 10.04 -1.06 4.94
CA ASN A 165 11.36 -1.44 4.47
C ASN A 165 12.12 -2.29 5.53
N THR A 166 13.00 -3.18 5.08
CA THR A 166 13.79 -4.13 5.87
C THR A 166 15.15 -3.59 6.34
N GLY A 167 15.17 -2.43 6.99
CA GLY A 167 16.38 -1.92 7.62
C GLY A 167 17.45 -1.38 6.66
N MET A 168 17.08 -1.14 5.40
CA MET A 168 17.98 -0.61 4.37
C MET A 168 17.58 0.81 4.01
N ALA A 169 18.57 1.68 3.79
CA ALA A 169 18.31 3.00 3.24
C ALA A 169 17.98 2.93 1.75
N GLY A 170 17.18 3.88 1.27
CA GLY A 170 16.81 3.99 -0.14
C GLY A 170 15.46 4.66 -0.33
N SER A 171 15.03 4.82 -1.58
CA SER A 171 13.73 5.39 -1.91
C SER A 171 12.72 4.30 -2.22
N GLN A 172 11.46 4.60 -1.94
CA GLN A 172 10.30 3.83 -2.36
C GLN A 172 9.26 4.78 -2.92
N ASP A 173 8.77 4.46 -4.11
CA ASP A 173 7.66 5.19 -4.72
C ASP A 173 6.39 4.32 -4.62
N VAL A 174 5.26 4.94 -4.32
CA VAL A 174 3.95 4.28 -4.30
C VAL A 174 3.00 5.03 -5.21
N ASN A 175 2.61 4.41 -6.31
CA ASN A 175 1.68 4.97 -7.28
C ASN A 175 0.29 4.41 -7.03
N TRP A 176 -0.72 5.27 -7.04
CA TRP A 176 -2.13 4.94 -6.99
C TRP A 176 -2.80 5.29 -8.30
N GLY A 177 -3.64 4.39 -8.81
CA GLY A 177 -4.43 4.68 -9.99
C GLY A 177 -5.62 3.73 -10.15
N MET A 178 -6.45 4.03 -11.14
CA MET A 178 -7.58 3.16 -11.49
C MET A 178 -7.09 1.84 -12.07
N ASP A 179 -7.81 0.77 -11.74
CA ASP A 179 -7.61 -0.59 -12.24
C ASP A 179 -9.01 -1.20 -12.40
N ARG A 180 -9.65 -0.95 -13.54
CA ARG A 180 -11.05 -1.29 -13.82
C ARG A 180 -11.22 -2.76 -14.15
N ASP A 181 -10.15 -3.41 -14.63
CA ASP A 181 -10.16 -4.82 -15.03
C ASP A 181 -9.61 -5.78 -13.95
N ALA A 182 -9.12 -5.22 -12.83
CA ALA A 182 -8.61 -5.94 -11.66
C ALA A 182 -7.37 -6.81 -11.96
N ASP A 183 -6.56 -6.41 -12.94
CA ASP A 183 -5.34 -7.14 -13.30
C ASP A 183 -4.14 -6.80 -12.38
N GLY A 184 -4.32 -5.85 -11.45
CA GLY A 184 -3.28 -5.38 -10.53
C GLY A 184 -2.32 -4.37 -11.16
N ARG A 185 -2.71 -3.77 -12.29
CA ARG A 185 -1.99 -2.69 -12.97
C ARG A 185 -2.86 -1.46 -13.10
N ILE A 186 -2.20 -0.31 -13.17
CA ILE A 186 -2.88 0.96 -13.32
C ILE A 186 -3.23 1.17 -14.80
N ASP A 187 -4.50 1.39 -15.10
CA ASP A 187 -5.09 1.45 -16.45
C ASP A 187 -4.91 2.79 -17.17
N GLY A 188 -4.40 3.81 -16.50
CA GLY A 188 -4.42 5.20 -16.98
C GLY A 188 -3.21 6.03 -16.57
N ARG A 189 -3.19 7.29 -17.06
CA ARG A 189 -2.15 8.29 -16.74
C ARG A 189 -2.58 9.30 -15.68
N ASP A 190 -3.82 9.21 -15.21
CA ASP A 190 -4.34 10.03 -14.13
C ASP A 190 -4.03 9.40 -12.76
N ASP A 191 -2.88 8.70 -12.70
CA ASP A 191 -2.29 8.17 -11.50
C ASP A 191 -1.59 9.28 -10.70
N ASP A 192 -1.34 8.99 -9.44
CA ASP A 192 -0.67 9.92 -8.54
C ASP A 192 0.24 9.13 -7.60
N SER A 193 1.33 9.73 -7.15
CA SER A 193 2.37 9.02 -6.42
C SER A 193 2.81 9.72 -5.17
N ILE A 194 3.11 8.93 -4.14
CA ILE A 194 3.90 9.38 -3.00
C ILE A 194 5.32 8.82 -3.08
N LYS A 195 6.24 9.49 -2.39
CA LYS A 195 7.62 9.07 -2.21
C LYS A 195 7.93 8.90 -0.73
N VAL A 196 8.56 7.79 -0.38
CA VAL A 196 9.10 7.54 0.95
C VAL A 196 10.60 7.34 0.82
N ASP A 197 11.37 8.16 1.52
CA ASP A 197 12.80 7.98 1.65
C ASP A 197 13.13 7.35 3.01
N TRP A 198 13.87 6.26 2.98
CA TRP A 198 14.21 5.46 4.14
C TRP A 198 15.62 5.80 4.62
N SER A 199 15.75 6.17 5.89
CA SER A 199 17.03 6.47 6.54
C SER A 199 17.14 5.78 7.91
N ALA A 200 18.31 5.83 8.53
CA ALA A 200 18.52 5.19 9.83
C ALA A 200 17.82 5.92 10.99
N ASP A 201 17.60 7.23 10.84
CA ASP A 201 17.10 8.10 11.89
C ASP A 201 15.82 8.86 11.51
N GLY A 202 15.25 8.58 10.33
CA GLY A 202 14.06 9.26 9.82
C GLY A 202 14.33 10.74 9.55
N LYS A 203 15.56 11.08 9.18
CA LYS A 203 15.98 12.44 8.86
C LYS A 203 16.76 12.44 7.57
N SER A 204 16.68 13.55 6.84
CA SER A 204 17.51 13.71 5.65
C SER A 204 18.98 13.64 6.08
N GLY A 205 19.70 12.65 5.53
CA GLY A 205 21.15 12.64 5.56
C GLY A 205 21.61 13.94 4.94
N GLY A 206 22.14 14.85 5.75
CA GLY A 206 22.35 16.24 5.38
C GLY A 206 22.96 16.41 4.00
N TRP A 207 22.18 16.91 3.06
CA TRP A 207 22.74 17.67 1.95
C TRP A 207 23.25 18.96 2.56
N SER A 208 24.50 18.93 3.01
CA SER A 208 25.31 20.12 3.11
C SER A 208 25.27 20.77 1.73
N TYR A 209 24.55 21.87 1.61
CA TYR A 209 24.88 22.87 0.61
C TYR A 209 26.29 23.35 0.96
N GLY A 210 27.28 22.64 0.42
CA GLY A 210 28.65 23.10 0.35
C GLY A 210 28.65 24.41 -0.41
N GLY A 211 29.16 25.44 0.25
CA GLY A 211 29.11 26.80 -0.22
C GLY A 211 29.74 27.01 -1.59
N TRP A 212 29.19 28.02 -2.27
CA TRP A 212 29.91 28.95 -3.12
C TRP A 212 29.41 30.35 -2.79
#